data_AF-A0A382PKT6-F1
#
_entry.id   AF-A0A382PKT6-F1
#
_cell.length_a   1.000
_cell.length_b   1.000
_cell.length_c   1.000
_cell.angle_alpha   90.00
_cell.angle_beta   90.00
_cell.angle_gamma   90.00
#
_symmetry.space_group_name_H-M   'P 1'
#
loop_
_entity.id
_entity.type
_entity.pdbx_description
1 polymer ?
#
loop_
_entity_poly.entity_id
_entity_poly.type
_entity_poly.pdbx_seq_one_letter_code
_entity_poly.pdbx_strand_id
1 'polypeptide(L)'
;VVVIPFNKEFSQIKADTFLNEIVVKLFKPSCVIVGYDHHFGFQREGSPKFLTQYGKEYGFDVDVVDPITDENVIISSTHIRGL
;
A
#
# COMPACT_ATOMS: atom_id res chain seq x y z
N VAL A 1 -7.47 -13.70 2.93
CA VAL A 1 -7.63 -12.33 3.49
C VAL A 1 -6.95 -12.30 4.84
N VAL A 2 -6.10 -11.30 5.10
CA VAL A 2 -5.46 -11.08 6.41
C VAL A 2 -5.98 -9.77 6.96
N VAL A 3 -6.40 -9.77 8.23
CA VAL A 3 -6.88 -8.57 8.92
C VAL A 3 -5.83 -8.20 9.97
N ILE A 4 -5.28 -6.99 9.86
CA ILE A 4 -4.26 -6.49 10.76
C ILE A 4 -4.87 -5.40 11.65
N PRO A 5 -4.97 -5.61 12.97
CA PRO A 5 -5.43 -4.58 13.89
C PRO A 5 -4.48 -3.39 13.91
N PHE A 6 -4.99 -2.19 13.60
CA PHE A 6 -4.21 -0.97 13.62
C PHE A 6 -4.16 -0.38 15.04
N ASN A 7 -3.29 -0.93 15.90
CA ASN A 7 -3.05 -0.42 17.24
C ASN A 7 -1.84 0.55 17.28
N LYS A 8 -1.56 1.13 18.45
CA LYS A 8 -0.47 2.11 18.61
C LYS A 8 0.92 1.55 18.30
N GLU A 9 1.16 0.28 18.62
CA GLU A 9 2.44 -0.37 18.34
C GLU A 9 2.60 -0.59 16.83
N PHE A 10 1.56 -1.12 16.19
CA PHE A 10 1.52 -1.34 14.74
C PHE A 10 1.67 -0.03 13.96
N SER A 11 1.03 1.05 14.42
CA SER A 11 1.11 2.35 13.74
C SER A 11 2.51 2.97 13.78
N GLN A 12 3.39 2.50 14.67
CA GLN A 12 4.79 2.93 14.80
C GLN A 12 5.76 2.09 13.97
N ILE A 13 5.30 1.02 13.31
CA ILE A 13 6.14 0.18 12.46
C ILE A 13 6.56 0.96 11.21
N LYS A 14 7.86 1.01 10.94
CA LYS A 14 8.40 1.64 9.73
C LYS A 14 8.03 0.88 8.46
N ALA A 15 7.94 1.55 7.32
CA ALA A 15 7.56 0.99 6.03
C ALA A 15 8.49 -0.16 5.59
N ASP A 16 9.81 0.00 5.74
CA ASP A 16 10.80 -1.03 5.44
C ASP A 16 10.65 -2.26 6.36
N THR A 17 10.39 -2.02 7.65
CA THR A 17 10.16 -3.09 8.63
C THR A 17 8.85 -3.82 8.32
N PHE A 18 7.79 -3.08 7.97
CA PHE A 18 6.52 -3.66 7.55
C PHE A 18 6.70 -4.56 6.32
N LEU A 19 7.43 -4.09 5.30
CA LEU A 19 7.68 -4.90 4.11
C LEU A 19 8.53 -6.13 4.41
N ASN A 20 9.65 -5.97 5.13
CA ASN A 20 10.54 -7.07 5.45
C ASN A 20 9.83 -8.14 6.30
N GLU A 21 9.32 -7.74 7.47
CA GLU A 21 8.89 -8.69 8.50
C GLU A 21 7.47 -9.22 8.27
N ILE A 22 6.62 -8.45 7.60
CA ILE A 22 5.21 -8.82 7.41
C ILE A 22 4.95 -9.21 5.96
N VAL A 23 5.32 -8.40 4.98
CA VAL A 23 4.94 -8.68 3.58
C VAL A 23 5.84 -9.74 2.94
N VAL A 24 7.14 -9.49 2.82
CA VAL A 24 8.09 -10.35 2.13
C VAL A 24 8.30 -11.67 2.87
N LYS A 25 8.55 -11.60 4.18
CA LYS A 25 8.83 -12.79 5.00
C LYS A 25 7.65 -13.76 5.08
N LEU A 26 6.42 -13.25 5.24
CA LEU A 26 5.25 -14.11 5.43
C LEU A 26 4.61 -14.55 4.11
N PHE A 27 4.56 -13.68 3.10
CA PHE A 27 3.82 -13.96 1.87
C PHE A 27 4.71 -14.31 0.67
N LYS A 28 5.97 -13.87 0.66
CA LYS A 28 6.91 -14.06 -0.47
C LYS A 28 6.25 -13.72 -1.82
N PRO A 29 5.71 -12.50 -1.96
CA PRO A 29 4.92 -12.17 -3.14
C PRO A 29 5.80 -12.17 -4.40
N SER A 30 5.25 -12.62 -5.52
CA SER A 30 5.83 -12.34 -6.85
C SER A 30 5.40 -10.97 -7.38
N CYS A 31 4.24 -10.47 -6.94
CA CYS A 31 3.69 -9.17 -7.33
C CYS A 31 2.85 -8.56 -6.20
N VAL A 32 2.87 -7.23 -6.08
CA VAL A 32 2.04 -6.43 -5.17
C VAL A 32 1.28 -5.38 -5.98
N ILE A 33 -0.04 -5.29 -5.78
CA ILE A 33 -0.91 -4.34 -6.47
C ILE A 33 -1.43 -3.33 -5.45
N VAL A 34 -1.26 -2.03 -5.72
CA VAL A 34 -1.73 -0.93 -4.86
C VAL A 34 -2.37 0.18 -5.66
N GLY A 35 -3.24 0.97 -5.03
CA GLY A 35 -3.76 2.21 -5.65
C GLY A 35 -2.72 3.33 -5.65
N TYR A 36 -2.87 4.27 -6.58
CA TYR A 36 -2.01 5.45 -6.74
C TYR A 36 -1.83 6.31 -5.47
N ASP A 37 -2.80 6.29 -4.55
CA ASP A 37 -2.81 7.08 -3.31
C ASP A 37 -2.43 6.25 -2.07
N HIS A 38 -2.00 5.00 -2.25
CA HIS A 38 -1.72 4.08 -1.15
C HIS A 38 -0.51 4.53 -0.32
N HIS A 39 -0.66 4.56 1.01
CA HIS A 39 0.43 4.85 1.92
C HIS A 39 0.40 3.91 3.13
N PHE A 40 1.58 3.59 3.66
CA PHE A 40 1.77 2.67 4.78
C PHE A 40 3.01 3.01 5.59
N GLY A 41 3.23 2.29 6.68
CA GLY A 41 4.33 2.54 7.62
C GLY A 41 4.13 3.77 8.49
N PHE A 42 5.07 3.95 9.42
CA PHE A 42 5.05 5.04 10.39
C PHE A 42 5.00 6.39 9.68
N GLN A 43 4.06 7.24 10.08
CA GLN A 43 3.84 8.57 9.49
C GLN A 43 3.71 8.57 7.95
N ARG A 44 3.16 7.49 7.36
CA ARG A 44 2.93 7.38 5.90
C ARG A 44 4.22 7.47 5.07
N GLU A 45 5.36 7.06 5.62
CA GLU A 45 6.64 7.11 4.90
C GLU A 45 6.68 6.16 3.69
N GLY A 46 5.88 5.09 3.71
CA GLY A 46 5.66 4.20 2.57
C GLY A 46 4.70 4.84 1.56
N SER A 47 5.15 4.96 0.32
CA SER A 47 4.39 5.44 -0.85
C SER A 47 4.47 4.42 -1.99
N PRO A 48 3.69 4.55 -3.08
CA PRO A 48 3.81 3.64 -4.22
C PRO A 48 5.21 3.69 -4.84
N LYS A 49 5.81 4.89 -4.92
CA LYS A 49 7.20 5.07 -5.39
C LYS A 49 8.21 4.33 -4.52
N PHE A 50 8.07 4.43 -3.20
CA PHE A 50 8.90 3.69 -2.25
C PHE A 50 8.74 2.18 -2.47
N LEU A 51 7.51 1.69 -2.58
CA LEU A 51 7.21 0.28 -2.76
C LEU A 51 7.78 -0.26 -4.09
N THR A 52 7.65 0.48 -5.19
CA THR A 52 8.24 0.10 -6.49
C THR A 52 9.76 0.01 -6.42
N GLN A 53 10.42 0.95 -5.73
CA GLN A 53 11.88 0.88 -5.57
C GLN A 53 12.27 -0.33 -4.71
N TYR A 54 11.55 -0.56 -3.62
CA TYR A 54 11.77 -1.69 -2.74
C TYR A 54 11.53 -3.03 -3.45
N GLY A 55 10.47 -3.17 -4.24
CA GLY A 55 10.18 -4.38 -5.01
C GLY A 55 11.31 -4.77 -5.97
N LYS A 56 11.95 -3.80 -6.62
CA LYS A 56 13.13 -4.03 -7.46
C LYS A 56 14.31 -4.62 -6.69
N GLU A 57 14.52 -4.18 -5.45
CA GLU A 57 15.61 -4.65 -4.59
C GLU A 57 15.34 -6.05 -4.04
N TYR A 58 14.06 -6.39 -3.80
CA TYR A 58 13.65 -7.64 -3.13
C TYR A 58 13.02 -8.68 -4.08
N GLY A 59 12.97 -8.41 -5.38
CA GLY A 59 12.62 -9.38 -6.42
C GLY A 59 11.12 -9.62 -6.60
N PHE A 60 10.28 -8.59 -6.40
CA PHE A 60 8.85 -8.66 -6.69
C PHE A 60 8.37 -7.44 -7.48
N ASP A 61 7.38 -7.67 -8.35
CA ASP A 61 6.79 -6.62 -9.16
C ASP A 61 5.80 -5.78 -8.36
N VAL A 62 5.65 -4.51 -8.75
CA VAL A 62 4.68 -3.60 -8.16
C VAL A 62 3.85 -2.96 -9.25
N ASP A 63 2.55 -3.21 -9.21
CA ASP A 63 1.56 -2.58 -10.07
C ASP A 63 0.83 -1.47 -9.30
N VAL A 64 0.88 -0.25 -9.85
CA VAL A 64 0.23 0.92 -9.26
C VAL A 64 -0.94 1.29 -10.13
N VAL A 65 -2.15 1.05 -9.61
CA VAL A 65 -3.39 1.26 -10.34
C VAL A 65 -3.83 2.72 -10.22
N ASP A 66 -4.01 3.35 -11.38
CA ASP A 66 -4.55 4.70 -11.51
C ASP A 66 -5.99 4.80 -10.99
N PRO A 67 -6.45 6.01 -10.59
CA PRO A 67 -7.85 6.20 -10.19
C PRO A 67 -8.79 5.89 -11.35
N ILE A 68 -9.92 5.27 -11.02
CA ILE A 68 -11.04 5.12 -11.96
C ILE A 68 -11.86 6.41 -11.93
N THR A 69 -12.21 6.92 -13.11
CA THR A 69 -13.06 8.09 -13.28
C THR A 69 -14.35 7.73 -14.02
N ASP A 70 -15.43 8.41 -13.64
CA ASP A 70 -16.70 8.43 -14.37
C ASP A 70 -17.13 9.90 -14.52
N GLU A 71 -17.46 10.32 -15.73
CA GLU A 71 -17.77 11.73 -16.05
C GLU A 71 -16.75 12.77 -15.51
N ASN A 72 -15.45 12.42 -15.52
CA ASN A 72 -14.33 13.19 -14.93
C ASN A 72 -14.33 13.32 -13.40
N VAL A 73 -15.16 12.53 -12.71
CA VAL A 73 -15.18 12.43 -11.25
C VAL A 73 -14.46 11.17 -10.82
N ILE A 74 -13.54 11.30 -9.87
CA ILE A 74 -12.83 10.15 -9.29
C ILE A 74 -13.81 9.33 -8.45
N ILE A 75 -13.96 8.06 -8.80
CA ILE A 75 -14.72 7.11 -8.00
C ILE A 75 -13.91 6.77 -6.75
N SER A 76 -14.34 7.28 -5.59
CA SER A 76 -13.71 7.04 -4.30
C SER A 76 -14.74 6.94 -3.18
N SER A 77 -14.40 6.31 -2.05
CA SER A 77 -15.30 6.25 -0.90
C SER A 77 -15.65 7.65 -0.34
N THR A 78 -14.75 8.62 -0.47
CA THR A 78 -15.02 10.00 -0.06
C THR A 78 -16.09 10.64 -0.95
N HIS A 79 -16.00 10.43 -2.27
CA HIS A 79 -17.02 10.91 -3.20
C HIS A 79 -18.38 10.24 -2.93
N ILE A 80 -18.42 8.91 -2.81
CA ILE A 80 -19.66 8.15 -2.58
C ILE A 80 -20.37 8.56 -1.29
N ARG A 81 -19.65 8.85 -0.21
CA ARG A 81 -20.25 9.30 1.06
C ARG A 81 -20.87 10.70 0.99
N GLY A 82 -20.51 11.49 -0.02
CA GLY A 82 -21.02 12.84 -0.22
C GLY A 82 -22.15 12.94 -1.24
N LEU A 83 -22.50 11.83 -1.91
CA LEU A 83 -23.70 11.70 -2.75
C LEU A 83 -24.95 11.57 -1.87
#